data_AF-A0A4V2A0A4-F1
#
_entry.id   AF-A0A4V2A0A4-F1
#
_cell.length_a   1.000
_cell.length_b   1.000
_cell.length_c   1.000
_cell.angle_alpha   90.00
_cell.angle_beta   90.00
_cell.angle_gamma   90.00
#
_symmetry.space_group_name_H-M   'P 1'
#
loop_
_entity.id
_entity.type
_entity.pdbx_description
1 polymer ?
#
loop_
_entity_poly.entity_id
_entity_poly.type
_entity_poly.pdbx_seq_one_letter_code
_entity_poly.pdbx_strand_id
1 'polypeptide(L)'
;MAKLNYLLLTLLAGSMLIAACRKSNNAKQDIIDDKNLTTCPDGANGCSYLFSEHADFDAQNITLKPGAYRLFWRDIDRPGMTDILYIKAPLEVNKFELSAKDIKAGRVITHFGCPSCYAVSFKAVGGYVKGINTTPTARADQAKWLVEAKIYREAEGDASIKDTLYVKQYFDANFVID
;
A
#
# COMPACT_ATOMS: atom_id res chain seq x y z
N MET A 1 50.30 44.13 31.55
CA MET A 1 49.47 43.20 32.33
C MET A 1 48.17 42.97 31.57
N ALA A 2 48.09 41.89 30.78
CA ALA A 2 46.87 41.52 30.09
C ALA A 2 46.07 40.56 30.98
N LYS A 3 44.84 40.93 31.35
CA LYS A 3 43.90 40.05 32.05
C LYS A 3 43.40 39.00 31.05
N LEU A 4 43.86 37.77 31.21
CA LEU A 4 43.41 36.62 30.45
C LEU A 4 41.98 36.27 30.90
N ASN A 5 40.99 36.51 30.03
CA ASN A 5 39.57 36.28 30.30
C ASN A 5 39.26 34.77 30.28
N TYR A 6 39.32 34.13 31.45
CA TYR A 6 38.98 32.72 31.67
C TYR A 6 37.54 32.33 31.28
N LEU A 7 36.66 33.31 31.06
CA LEU A 7 35.26 33.08 30.67
C LEU A 7 35.10 32.51 29.26
N LEU A 8 36.06 32.77 28.34
CA LEU A 8 36.00 32.22 26.98
C LEU A 8 36.48 30.76 26.90
N LEU A 9 37.34 30.34 27.83
CA LEU A 9 37.89 28.97 27.82
C LEU A 9 36.89 27.93 28.35
N THR A 10 35.96 28.32 29.23
CA THR A 10 34.94 27.40 29.76
C THR A 10 33.76 27.21 28.82
N LEU A 11 33.53 28.12 27.85
CA LEU A 11 32.44 27.99 26.88
C LEU A 11 32.76 27.00 25.74
N LEU A 12 34.05 26.75 25.44
CA LEU A 12 34.46 25.83 24.37
C LEU A 12 34.54 24.35 24.77
N ALA A 13 34.47 24.03 26.07
CA ALA A 13 34.59 22.66 26.57
C ALA A 13 33.25 21.89 26.63
N GLY A 14 32.12 22.54 26.33
CA GLY A 14 30.77 21.96 26.46
C GLY A 14 30.20 21.30 25.20
N SER A 15 30.86 21.38 24.04
CA SER A 15 30.25 20.98 22.75
C SER A 15 30.58 19.55 22.28
N MET A 16 31.19 18.70 23.11
CA MET A 16 31.68 17.37 22.69
C MET A 16 30.84 16.16 23.14
N LEU A 17 29.56 16.30 23.49
CA LEU A 17 28.73 15.15 23.93
C LEU A 17 27.43 14.93 23.14
N ILE A 18 27.33 15.42 21.91
CA ILE A 18 26.28 14.98 20.97
C ILE A 18 26.88 14.00 19.96
N ALA A 19 27.60 12.98 20.45
CA ALA A 19 27.70 11.71 19.74
C ALA A 19 26.31 11.05 19.84
N ALA A 20 25.36 11.58 19.06
CA ALA A 20 24.08 10.95 18.83
C ALA A 20 24.37 9.51 18.42
N CYS A 21 23.94 8.56 19.26
CA CYS A 21 23.78 7.17 18.87
C CYS A 21 22.93 7.16 17.60
N ARG A 22 23.59 7.15 16.43
CA ARG A 22 22.95 6.75 15.19
C ARG A 22 22.59 5.29 15.38
N LYS A 23 21.37 5.05 15.84
CA LYS A 23 20.70 3.77 15.68
C LYS A 23 20.87 3.42 14.20
N SER A 24 21.75 2.47 13.93
CA SER A 24 21.91 1.91 12.60
C SER A 24 20.52 1.45 12.18
N ASN A 25 19.91 2.17 11.24
CA ASN A 25 18.72 1.73 10.54
C ASN A 25 19.11 0.62 9.56
N ASN A 26 19.78 -0.43 10.04
CA ASN A 26 19.53 -1.77 9.57
C ASN A 26 18.13 -2.18 10.04
N ALA A 27 17.13 -1.38 9.68
CA ALA A 27 15.80 -1.91 9.52
C ALA A 27 16.01 -3.04 8.51
N LYS A 28 15.82 -4.28 8.95
CA LYS A 28 15.67 -5.41 8.03
C LYS A 28 14.77 -4.88 6.92
N GLN A 29 15.28 -4.79 5.70
CA GLN A 29 14.39 -4.58 4.57
C GLN A 29 13.43 -5.76 4.66
N ASP A 30 12.18 -5.49 5.03
CA ASP A 30 11.09 -6.44 4.92
C ASP A 30 10.90 -6.66 3.42
N ILE A 31 11.76 -7.48 2.85
CA ILE A 31 11.68 -7.91 1.46
C ILE A 31 10.48 -8.86 1.42
N ILE A 32 9.45 -8.41 0.72
CA ILE A 32 8.31 -9.25 0.33
C ILE A 32 8.86 -10.43 -0.48
N ASP A 33 8.60 -11.65 -0.02
CA ASP A 33 8.94 -12.90 -0.72
C ASP A 33 7.71 -13.50 -1.39
N ASP A 34 7.91 -14.46 -2.29
CA ASP A 34 6.84 -15.13 -3.04
C ASP A 34 6.19 -16.30 -2.28
N LYS A 35 6.43 -16.42 -0.96
CA LYS A 35 5.89 -17.50 -0.14
C LYS A 35 4.52 -17.12 0.41
N ASN A 36 3.68 -18.13 0.62
CA ASN A 36 2.35 -17.98 1.22
C ASN A 36 1.47 -16.99 0.45
N LEU A 37 1.46 -17.10 -0.88
CA LEU A 37 0.56 -16.33 -1.73
C LEU A 37 -0.89 -16.64 -1.34
N THR A 38 -1.74 -15.62 -1.30
CA THR A 38 -3.16 -15.79 -1.00
C THR A 38 -3.83 -16.54 -2.13
N THR A 39 -4.61 -17.57 -1.79
CA THR A 39 -5.43 -18.30 -2.75
C THR A 39 -6.68 -17.52 -3.10
N CYS A 40 -7.26 -17.79 -4.27
CA CYS A 40 -8.61 -17.34 -4.57
C CYS A 40 -9.57 -18.01 -3.58
N PRO A 41 -10.44 -17.26 -2.88
CA PRO A 41 -11.20 -17.82 -1.78
C PRO A 41 -12.33 -18.74 -2.28
N ASP A 42 -12.66 -19.77 -1.50
CA ASP A 42 -13.60 -20.84 -1.88
C ASP A 42 -14.96 -20.34 -2.40
N GLY A 43 -15.46 -20.96 -3.47
CA GLY A 43 -16.71 -20.56 -4.13
C GLY A 43 -16.59 -19.36 -5.07
N ALA A 44 -15.39 -18.82 -5.27
CA ALA A 44 -15.11 -17.90 -6.37
C ALA A 44 -14.96 -18.68 -7.69
N ASN A 45 -15.49 -18.10 -8.78
CA ASN A 45 -15.29 -18.62 -10.14
C ASN A 45 -13.94 -18.19 -10.73
N GLY A 46 -13.36 -17.13 -10.19
CA GLY A 46 -12.04 -16.62 -10.58
C GLY A 46 -11.60 -15.44 -9.73
N CYS A 47 -10.30 -15.17 -9.77
CA CYS A 47 -9.70 -13.98 -9.19
C CYS A 47 -8.79 -13.33 -10.22
N SER A 48 -8.91 -12.01 -10.38
CA SER A 48 -8.03 -11.21 -11.22
C SER A 48 -7.16 -10.33 -10.35
N TYR A 49 -5.87 -10.23 -10.70
CA TYR A 49 -4.88 -9.39 -10.03
C TYR A 49 -4.13 -8.62 -11.09
N LEU A 50 -4.47 -7.35 -11.26
CA LEU A 50 -4.06 -6.57 -12.42
C LEU A 50 -3.57 -5.19 -12.02
N PHE A 51 -2.72 -4.58 -12.85
CA PHE A 51 -2.37 -3.18 -12.70
C PHE A 51 -2.35 -2.42 -14.02
N SER A 52 -2.44 -1.10 -13.88
CA SER A 52 -2.32 -0.11 -14.95
C SER A 52 -1.45 1.04 -14.49
N GLU A 53 -0.54 1.48 -15.36
CA GLU A 53 0.16 2.76 -15.18
C GLU A 53 -0.77 3.93 -15.55
N HIS A 54 -0.43 5.13 -15.08
CA HIS A 54 -1.15 6.36 -15.37
C HIS A 54 -2.68 6.28 -15.17
N ALA A 55 -3.09 5.56 -14.13
CA ALA A 55 -4.48 5.27 -13.83
C ALA A 55 -4.87 5.75 -12.42
N ASP A 56 -6.16 6.00 -12.24
CA ASP A 56 -6.80 6.27 -10.97
C ASP A 56 -8.21 5.65 -10.96
N PHE A 57 -8.84 5.67 -9.80
CA PHE A 57 -10.17 5.14 -9.60
C PHE A 57 -11.15 6.24 -9.20
N ASP A 58 -12.27 6.31 -9.91
CA ASP A 58 -13.43 7.12 -9.57
C ASP A 58 -14.31 6.31 -8.61
N ALA A 59 -14.28 6.68 -7.33
CA ALA A 59 -15.03 5.97 -6.29
C ALA A 59 -16.54 6.20 -6.40
N GLN A 60 -16.96 7.29 -7.03
CA GLN A 60 -18.37 7.65 -7.20
C GLN A 60 -19.01 6.81 -8.31
N ASN A 61 -18.30 6.65 -9.42
CA ASN A 61 -18.80 5.89 -10.57
C ASN A 61 -18.35 4.43 -10.58
N ILE A 62 -17.44 4.05 -9.67
CA ILE A 62 -16.84 2.71 -9.59
C ILE A 62 -16.15 2.34 -10.91
N THR A 63 -15.36 3.27 -11.46
CA THR A 63 -14.71 3.09 -12.76
C THR A 63 -13.26 3.54 -12.76
N LEU A 64 -12.45 2.88 -13.59
CA LEU A 64 -11.09 3.31 -13.90
C LEU A 64 -11.11 4.62 -14.70
N LYS A 65 -10.14 5.49 -14.44
CA LYS A 65 -9.90 6.73 -15.19
C LYS A 65 -8.40 7.01 -15.31
N PRO A 66 -7.97 7.87 -16.24
CA PRO A 66 -6.58 8.34 -16.27
C PRO A 66 -6.18 9.06 -14.97
N GLY A 67 -4.92 8.94 -14.57
CA GLY A 67 -4.42 9.57 -13.35
C GLY A 67 -2.92 9.45 -13.12
N ALA A 68 -2.47 9.83 -11.93
CA ALA A 68 -1.05 9.97 -11.59
C ALA A 68 -0.46 8.76 -10.87
N TYR A 69 -1.12 7.59 -10.92
CA TYR A 69 -0.76 6.44 -10.12
C TYR A 69 -0.58 5.18 -10.94
N ARG A 70 0.24 4.28 -10.41
CA ARG A 70 0.15 2.86 -10.75
C ARG A 70 -1.00 2.31 -9.94
N LEU A 71 -2.10 1.99 -10.60
CA LEU A 71 -3.29 1.47 -9.95
C LEU A 71 -3.27 -0.04 -10.03
N PHE A 72 -3.18 -0.69 -8.87
CA PHE A 72 -3.39 -2.13 -8.75
C PHE A 72 -4.85 -2.39 -8.38
N TRP A 73 -5.42 -3.47 -8.90
CA TRP A 73 -6.70 -3.95 -8.43
C TRP A 73 -6.78 -5.47 -8.38
N ARG A 74 -7.54 -5.93 -7.41
CA ARG A 74 -7.99 -7.31 -7.32
C ARG A 74 -9.49 -7.33 -7.48
N ASP A 75 -9.98 -8.21 -8.34
CA ASP A 75 -11.40 -8.52 -8.49
C ASP A 75 -11.61 -10.02 -8.20
N ILE A 76 -12.66 -10.33 -7.43
CA ILE A 76 -13.05 -11.70 -7.08
C ILE A 76 -14.45 -11.92 -7.64
N ASP A 77 -14.54 -12.79 -8.65
CA ASP A 77 -15.81 -13.15 -9.27
C ASP A 77 -16.52 -14.22 -8.44
N ARG A 78 -17.67 -13.84 -7.87
CA ARG A 78 -18.55 -14.71 -7.09
C ARG A 78 -20.00 -14.45 -7.47
N PRO A 79 -20.83 -15.48 -7.64
CA PRO A 79 -22.25 -15.29 -7.93
C PRO A 79 -22.95 -14.40 -6.91
N GLY A 80 -23.49 -13.26 -7.37
CA GLY A 80 -24.23 -12.31 -6.53
C GLY A 80 -23.39 -11.51 -5.54
N MET A 81 -22.05 -11.56 -5.66
CA MET A 81 -21.11 -10.82 -4.81
C MET A 81 -20.07 -10.09 -5.65
N THR A 82 -19.67 -8.92 -5.18
CA THR A 82 -18.57 -8.14 -5.72
C THR A 82 -17.58 -7.87 -4.58
N ASP A 83 -16.30 -8.23 -4.75
CA ASP A 83 -15.23 -7.90 -3.80
C ASP A 83 -14.01 -7.37 -4.55
N ILE A 84 -13.92 -6.05 -4.64
CA ILE A 84 -12.87 -5.36 -5.37
C ILE A 84 -11.99 -4.57 -4.41
N LEU A 85 -10.68 -4.69 -4.59
CA LEU A 85 -9.66 -3.89 -3.92
C LEU A 85 -8.92 -3.06 -4.96
N TYR A 86 -8.79 -1.75 -4.73
CA TYR A 86 -7.95 -0.84 -5.50
C TYR A 86 -6.84 -0.27 -4.64
N ILE A 87 -5.62 -0.19 -5.17
CA ILE A 87 -4.44 0.33 -4.50
C ILE A 87 -3.75 1.32 -5.44
N LYS A 88 -3.60 2.56 -4.99
CA LYS A 88 -2.90 3.64 -5.70
C LYS A 88 -1.45 3.68 -5.24
N ALA A 89 -0.52 3.33 -6.11
CA ALA A 89 0.92 3.39 -5.86
C ALA A 89 1.60 4.49 -6.70
N PRO A 90 2.81 4.95 -6.32
CA PRO A 90 3.62 5.83 -7.16
C PRO A 90 4.12 5.10 -8.43
N LEU A 91 4.27 5.84 -9.54
CA LEU A 91 4.73 5.33 -10.84
C LEU A 91 6.25 5.02 -10.85
N GLU A 92 7.07 5.99 -10.45
CA GLU A 92 8.54 6.01 -10.66
C GLU A 92 9.37 5.19 -9.68
N VAL A 93 8.80 4.14 -9.10
CA VAL A 93 9.49 3.31 -8.10
C VAL A 93 9.35 1.84 -8.44
N ASN A 94 10.41 1.05 -8.17
CA ASN A 94 10.42 -0.41 -8.30
C ASN A 94 9.98 -1.13 -7.01
N LYS A 95 9.79 -0.37 -5.94
CA LYS A 95 9.24 -0.84 -4.67
C LYS A 95 8.48 0.29 -4.01
N PHE A 96 7.40 -0.03 -3.31
CA PHE A 96 6.63 0.95 -2.57
C PHE A 96 6.10 0.36 -1.27
N GLU A 97 5.80 1.25 -0.34
CA GLU A 97 5.08 0.95 0.89
C GLU A 97 4.03 2.05 1.11
N LEU A 98 2.80 1.64 1.42
CA LEU A 98 1.71 2.51 1.85
C LEU A 98 1.44 2.22 3.32
N SER A 99 1.50 3.26 4.12
CA SER A 99 1.23 3.21 5.55
C SER A 99 -0.27 3.28 5.86
N ALA A 100 -0.64 3.09 7.13
CA ALA A 100 -2.00 3.33 7.59
C ALA A 100 -2.48 4.78 7.32
N LYS A 101 -1.58 5.76 7.28
CA LYS A 101 -1.91 7.15 6.92
C LYS A 101 -2.31 7.27 5.45
N ASP A 102 -1.58 6.58 4.58
CA ASP A 102 -1.85 6.56 3.14
C ASP A 102 -3.20 5.87 2.84
N ILE A 103 -3.48 4.76 3.54
CA ILE A 103 -4.77 4.07 3.46
C ILE A 103 -5.91 5.01 3.85
N LYS A 104 -5.79 5.70 5.00
CA LYS A 104 -6.79 6.69 5.45
C LYS A 104 -6.93 7.87 4.50
N ALA A 105 -5.90 8.19 3.71
CA ALA A 105 -5.93 9.22 2.68
C ALA A 105 -6.56 8.76 1.36
N GLY A 106 -7.16 7.56 1.30
CA GLY A 106 -7.83 7.04 0.11
C GLY A 106 -6.90 6.45 -0.94
N ARG A 107 -5.66 6.10 -0.55
CA ARG A 107 -4.73 5.36 -1.43
C ARG A 107 -5.14 3.90 -1.59
N VAL A 108 -6.01 3.39 -0.72
CA VAL A 108 -6.61 2.07 -0.83
C VAL A 108 -8.12 2.21 -0.72
N ILE A 109 -8.82 1.60 -1.66
CA ILE A 109 -10.29 1.62 -1.74
C ILE A 109 -10.75 0.18 -1.80
N THR A 110 -11.75 -0.16 -1.00
CA THR A 110 -12.37 -1.48 -0.98
C THR A 110 -13.83 -1.34 -1.32
N HIS A 111 -14.32 -2.16 -2.23
CA HIS A 111 -15.73 -2.23 -2.57
C HIS A 111 -16.20 -3.67 -2.36
N PHE A 112 -17.12 -3.84 -1.41
CA PHE A 112 -17.77 -5.11 -1.16
C PHE A 112 -19.28 -4.93 -1.29
N GLY A 113 -19.91 -5.78 -2.10
CA GLY A 113 -21.35 -5.75 -2.35
C GLY A 113 -21.91 -7.15 -2.42
N CYS A 114 -23.05 -7.36 -1.77
CA CYS A 114 -23.82 -8.60 -1.83
C CYS A 114 -25.30 -8.29 -1.60
N PRO A 115 -26.04 -7.94 -2.65
CA PRO A 115 -27.44 -7.54 -2.51
C PRO A 115 -28.31 -8.66 -1.91
N SER A 116 -28.03 -9.92 -2.26
CA SER A 116 -28.80 -11.08 -1.80
C SER A 116 -28.55 -11.43 -0.33
N CYS A 117 -27.40 -11.06 0.23
CA CYS A 117 -27.05 -11.34 1.63
C CYS A 117 -27.08 -10.11 2.53
N TYR A 118 -27.63 -8.98 2.05
CA TYR A 118 -27.74 -7.72 2.80
C TYR A 118 -26.41 -7.29 3.43
N ALA A 119 -25.31 -7.48 2.70
CA ALA A 119 -23.99 -7.15 3.20
C ALA A 119 -23.86 -5.66 3.56
N VAL A 120 -23.15 -5.39 4.65
CA VAL A 120 -22.77 -4.04 5.03
C VAL A 120 -21.57 -3.58 4.20
N SER A 121 -21.58 -2.31 3.80
CA SER A 121 -20.43 -1.68 3.14
C SER A 121 -19.30 -1.49 4.16
N PHE A 122 -18.07 -1.66 3.71
CA PHE A 122 -16.87 -1.51 4.54
C PHE A 122 -15.94 -0.45 3.97
N LYS A 123 -15.36 0.36 4.84
CA LYS A 123 -14.30 1.32 4.50
C LYS A 123 -12.96 0.90 5.08
N ALA A 124 -11.88 1.19 4.36
CA ALA A 124 -10.52 0.98 4.84
C ALA A 124 -10.15 2.02 5.91
N VAL A 125 -9.65 1.56 7.06
CA VAL A 125 -9.31 2.42 8.21
C VAL A 125 -7.84 2.29 8.65
N GLY A 126 -7.07 1.39 8.04
CA GLY A 126 -5.65 1.27 8.31
C GLY A 126 -5.04 0.00 7.72
N GLY A 127 -3.85 -0.35 8.19
CA GLY A 127 -3.10 -1.50 7.70
C GLY A 127 -1.81 -1.09 6.99
N TYR A 128 -1.38 -1.91 6.03
CA TYR A 128 -0.23 -1.62 5.17
C TYR A 128 -0.42 -2.22 3.78
N VAL A 129 0.32 -1.65 2.82
CA VAL A 129 0.56 -2.27 1.51
C VAL A 129 2.04 -2.18 1.19
N LYS A 130 2.63 -3.25 0.69
CA LYS A 130 4.00 -3.30 0.17
C LYS A 130 3.95 -3.89 -1.23
N GLY A 131 4.76 -3.37 -2.15
CA GLY A 131 4.88 -3.91 -3.50
C GLY A 131 6.30 -3.86 -4.03
N ILE A 132 6.68 -4.85 -4.84
CA ILE A 132 7.97 -4.93 -5.52
C ILE A 132 7.76 -5.36 -6.99
N ASN A 133 8.42 -4.66 -7.91
CA ASN A 133 8.48 -5.05 -9.31
C ASN A 133 9.45 -6.24 -9.43
N THR A 134 8.92 -7.40 -9.80
CA THR A 134 9.72 -8.62 -9.99
C THR A 134 10.42 -8.67 -11.35
N THR A 135 10.11 -7.71 -12.24
CA THR A 135 10.68 -7.57 -13.58
C THR A 135 11.02 -6.09 -13.85
N PRO A 136 11.93 -5.46 -13.08
CA PRO A 136 12.16 -4.01 -13.11
C PRO A 136 12.76 -3.47 -14.41
N THR A 137 13.30 -4.35 -15.26
CA THR A 137 13.86 -3.99 -16.57
C THR A 137 12.90 -4.25 -17.73
N ALA A 138 11.75 -4.86 -17.46
CA ALA A 138 10.72 -5.08 -18.47
C ALA A 138 10.00 -3.76 -18.76
N ARG A 139 9.44 -3.65 -19.97
CA ARG A 139 8.47 -2.59 -20.27
C ARG A 139 7.27 -2.71 -19.34
N ALA A 140 6.55 -1.62 -19.12
CA ALA A 140 5.45 -1.60 -18.18
C ALA A 140 4.31 -2.57 -18.55
N ASP A 141 4.04 -2.80 -19.84
CA ASP A 141 3.07 -3.80 -20.34
C ASP A 141 3.49 -5.27 -20.14
N GLN A 142 4.75 -5.50 -19.76
CA GLN A 142 5.31 -6.82 -19.48
C GLN A 142 5.73 -6.95 -18.01
N ALA A 143 5.55 -5.88 -17.22
CA ALA A 143 5.98 -5.87 -15.84
C ALA A 143 5.08 -6.76 -14.98
N LYS A 144 5.68 -7.39 -13.97
CA LYS A 144 4.99 -8.15 -12.93
C LYS A 144 5.34 -7.59 -11.57
N TRP A 145 4.32 -7.51 -10.73
CA TRP A 145 4.44 -6.96 -9.39
C TRP A 145 4.00 -7.98 -8.36
N LEU A 146 4.81 -8.19 -7.32
CA LEU A 146 4.37 -8.89 -6.12
C LEU A 146 3.88 -7.84 -5.11
N VAL A 147 2.62 -7.94 -4.71
CA VAL A 147 1.99 -7.01 -3.76
C VAL A 147 1.47 -7.78 -2.56
N GLU A 148 1.82 -7.30 -1.37
CA GLU A 148 1.28 -7.76 -0.09
C GLU A 148 0.51 -6.61 0.58
N ALA A 149 -0.75 -6.85 0.91
CA ALA A 149 -1.65 -5.89 1.53
C ALA A 149 -2.35 -6.55 2.72
N LYS A 150 -2.34 -5.85 3.85
CA LYS A 150 -3.20 -6.15 5.00
C LYS A 150 -3.99 -4.91 5.31
N ILE A 151 -5.30 -4.92 5.04
CA ILE A 151 -6.18 -3.77 5.17
C ILE A 151 -7.17 -4.02 6.30
N TYR A 152 -7.18 -3.13 7.28
CA TYR A 152 -8.19 -3.13 8.33
C TYR A 152 -9.40 -2.36 7.84
N ARG A 153 -10.59 -2.96 8.00
CA ARG A 153 -11.86 -2.42 7.54
C ARG A 153 -12.84 -2.30 8.70
N GLU A 154 -13.69 -1.28 8.62
CA GLU A 154 -14.82 -1.06 9.52
C GLU A 154 -16.09 -0.88 8.70
N ALA A 155 -17.23 -1.34 9.20
CA ALA A 155 -18.50 -1.14 8.53
C ALA A 155 -18.86 0.35 8.47
N GLU A 156 -19.41 0.78 7.34
CA GLU A 156 -19.93 2.13 7.20
C GLU A 156 -21.19 2.28 8.05
N GLY A 157 -21.13 3.18 9.04
CA GLY A 157 -22.21 3.41 10.00
C GLY A 157 -22.03 2.73 11.35
N ASP A 158 -21.15 1.72 11.48
CA ASP A 158 -20.84 1.06 12.74
C ASP A 158 -19.39 0.58 12.82
N ALA A 159 -18.54 1.33 13.52
CA ALA A 159 -17.12 1.02 13.71
C ALA A 159 -16.85 -0.18 14.64
N SER A 160 -17.88 -0.72 15.31
CA SER A 160 -17.73 -1.93 16.12
C SER A 160 -17.60 -3.20 15.25
N ILE A 161 -18.15 -3.17 14.04
CA ILE A 161 -18.05 -4.25 13.06
C ILE A 161 -16.75 -4.08 12.28
N LYS A 162 -15.83 -5.02 12.48
CA LYS A 162 -14.47 -4.98 11.93
C LYS A 162 -14.19 -6.18 11.06
N ASP A 163 -13.35 -5.96 10.06
CA ASP A 163 -12.86 -7.01 9.19
C ASP A 163 -11.42 -6.73 8.76
N THR A 164 -10.71 -7.77 8.29
CA THR A 164 -9.35 -7.67 7.77
C THR A 164 -9.26 -8.33 6.41
N LEU A 165 -8.94 -7.53 5.40
CA LEU A 165 -8.60 -8.04 4.08
C LEU A 165 -7.10 -8.33 4.03
N TYR A 166 -6.72 -9.54 3.63
CA TYR A 166 -5.33 -9.90 3.36
C TYR A 166 -5.18 -10.35 1.91
N VAL A 167 -4.21 -9.79 1.21
CA VAL A 167 -3.88 -10.12 -0.18
C VAL A 167 -2.36 -10.23 -0.30
N LYS A 168 -1.86 -11.31 -0.87
CA LYS A 168 -0.47 -11.45 -1.25
C LYS A 168 -0.40 -12.16 -2.59
N GLN A 169 -0.28 -11.42 -3.67
CA GLN A 169 -0.34 -12.00 -5.01
C GLN A 169 0.52 -11.27 -6.03
N TYR A 170 0.74 -11.95 -7.15
CA TYR A 170 1.29 -11.36 -8.35
C TYR A 170 0.20 -10.59 -9.10
N PHE A 171 0.55 -9.40 -9.57
CA PHE A 171 -0.28 -8.54 -10.38
C PHE A 171 0.36 -8.41 -11.75
N ASP A 172 -0.41 -8.75 -12.77
CA ASP A 172 0.00 -8.66 -14.18
C ASP A 172 -0.48 -7.34 -14.81
N ALA A 173 0.21 -6.88 -15.84
CA ALA A 173 -0.21 -5.69 -16.56
C ALA A 173 -1.53 -5.94 -17.30
N ASN A 174 -2.45 -4.97 -17.27
CA ASN A 174 -3.69 -5.01 -18.04
C ASN A 174 -3.68 -4.02 -19.21
N PHE A 175 -3.69 -2.72 -18.87
CA PHE A 175 -3.57 -1.63 -19.84
C PHE A 175 -2.53 -0.65 -19.34
N VAL A 176 -1.53 -0.40 -20.16
CA VAL A 176 -0.43 0.51 -19.86
C VAL A 176 -0.37 1.53 -20.98
N ILE A 177 -0.48 2.80 -20.63
CA ILE A 177 -0.26 3.91 -21.57
C ILE A 177 1.18 4.35 -21.32
N ASP A 178 2.08 4.01 -22.25
CA ASP A 178 3.47 4.47 -22.29
C ASP A 178 3.57 5.94 -22.73
#